data_AF-A0A7R7CNT7-F1
#
_entry.id   AF-A0A7R7CNT7-F1
#
_cell.length_a   1.000
_cell.length_b   1.000
_cell.length_c   1.000
_cell.angle_alpha   90.00
_cell.angle_beta   90.00
_cell.angle_gamma   90.00
#
_symmetry.space_group_name_H-M   'P 1'
#
loop_
_entity.id
_entity.type
_entity.pdbx_description
1 polymer ?
#
loop_
_entity_poly.entity_id
_entity_poly.type
_entity_poly.pdbx_seq_one_letter_code
_entity_poly.pdbx_strand_id
1 'polypeptide(L)'
;MAISPGIVKCGVFRPHELAFLQEVFDGCLPKSLGGEADAVARRLISAYQSGMRDRDLLRLTAIGNRSGASRPQATEVGADAA
;
A
#
# COMPACT_ATOMS: atom_id res chain seq x y z
N MET A 1 23.93 0.22 -2.36
CA MET A 1 22.65 0.94 -2.14
C MET A 1 21.61 -0.11 -1.78
N ALA A 2 21.37 -0.34 -0.50
CA ALA A 2 20.47 -1.40 -0.03
C ALA A 2 19.02 -0.92 -0.14
N ILE A 3 18.19 -1.68 -0.85
CA ILE A 3 16.74 -1.50 -0.85
C ILE A 3 16.29 -1.97 0.54
N SER A 4 15.93 -1.04 1.42
CA SER A 4 15.37 -1.37 2.72
C SER A 4 14.13 -2.26 2.47
N PRO A 5 14.12 -3.53 2.93
CA PRO A 5 12.93 -4.36 2.79
C PRO A 5 11.82 -3.63 3.55
N GLY A 6 10.74 -3.28 2.85
CA GLY A 6 9.60 -2.59 3.45
C GLY A 6 9.16 -3.37 4.68
N ILE A 7 9.46 -2.82 5.86
CA ILE A 7 9.05 -3.39 7.13
C ILE A 7 7.53 -3.30 7.14
N VAL A 8 6.87 -4.42 6.83
CA VAL A 8 5.48 -4.58 7.16
C VAL A 8 5.47 -4.60 8.68
N LYS A 9 5.06 -3.50 9.33
CA LYS A 9 4.79 -3.54 10.77
C LYS A 9 3.76 -4.65 10.94
N CYS A 10 4.11 -5.77 11.56
CA CYS A 10 3.12 -6.76 11.96
C CYS A 10 2.28 -6.13 13.07
N GLY A 11 1.23 -5.41 12.67
CA GLY A 11 0.18 -4.99 13.59
C GLY A 11 -0.59 -6.23 14.04
N VAL A 12 -0.95 -6.28 15.32
CA VAL A 12 -1.90 -7.27 15.81
C VAL A 12 -3.27 -6.86 15.28
N PHE A 13 -3.78 -7.57 14.27
CA PHE A 13 -5.13 -7.37 13.75
C PHE A 13 -6.14 -8.09 14.63
N ARG A 14 -7.23 -7.43 14.98
CA ARG A 14 -8.38 -8.11 15.59
C ARG A 14 -9.06 -9.00 14.54
N PRO A 15 -9.80 -10.04 14.97
CA PRO A 15 -10.46 -10.97 14.04
C PRO A 15 -11.35 -10.29 12.99
N HIS A 16 -12.10 -9.25 13.37
CA HIS A 16 -12.96 -8.50 12.44
C HIS A 16 -12.17 -7.65 11.45
N GLU A 17 -11.02 -7.12 11.84
CA GLU A 17 -10.15 -6.36 10.94
C GLU A 17 -9.54 -7.29 9.89
N LEU A 18 -9.14 -8.49 10.31
CA LEU A 18 -8.62 -9.51 9.39
C LEU A 18 -9.69 -9.95 8.39
N ALA A 19 -10.91 -10.22 8.84
CA ALA A 19 -12.03 -10.58 7.97
C ALA A 19 -12.32 -9.48 6.94
N PHE A 20 -12.35 -8.22 7.40
CA PHE A 20 -12.53 -7.07 6.52
C PHE A 20 -11.41 -6.95 5.46
N LEU A 21 -10.15 -7.07 5.87
CA LEU A 21 -9.01 -7.01 4.95
C LEU A 21 -9.05 -8.15 3.92
N GLN A 22 -9.48 -9.34 4.34
CA GLN A 22 -9.62 -10.48 3.44
C GLN A 22 -10.72 -10.26 2.40
N GLU A 23 -11.90 -9.76 2.79
CA GLU A 23 -12.97 -9.41 1.83
C GLU A 23 -12.55 -8.31 0.84
N VAL A 24 -11.73 -7.37 1.30
CA VAL A 24 -11.17 -6.32 0.43
C VAL A 24 -10.21 -6.93 -0.59
N PHE A 25 -9.29 -7.77 -0.11
CA PHE A 25 -8.28 -8.44 -0.92
C PHE A 25 -8.87 -9.37 -1.98
N ASP A 26 -9.86 -10.19 -1.60
CA ASP A 26 -10.56 -11.09 -2.50
C ASP A 26 -11.31 -10.31 -3.60
N GLY A 27 -11.79 -9.11 -3.28
CA GLY A 27 -12.39 -8.19 -4.24
C GLY A 27 -11.39 -7.49 -5.18
N CYS A 28 -10.08 -7.56 -4.90
CA CYS A 28 -9.03 -6.95 -5.73
C CYS A 28 -8.46 -7.90 -6.79
N LEU A 29 -8.53 -9.21 -6.57
CA LEU A 29 -7.91 -10.19 -7.45
C LEU A 29 -8.91 -10.73 -8.49
N PRO A 30 -8.77 -10.42 -9.79
CA PRO A 30 -9.37 -11.28 -10.79
C PRO A 30 -8.72 -12.67 -10.66
N LYS A 31 -9.49 -13.74 -10.93
CA LYS A 31 -9.13 -15.16 -10.72
C LYS A 31 -7.82 -15.65 -11.41
N SER A 32 -7.03 -14.76 -11.99
CA SER A 32 -5.92 -15.03 -12.92
C SER A 32 -4.57 -14.39 -12.53
N LEU A 33 -4.50 -13.54 -11.50
CA LEU A 33 -3.27 -12.78 -11.16
C LEU A 33 -2.52 -13.36 -9.95
N GLY A 34 -1.91 -14.53 -10.12
CA GLY A 34 -1.01 -15.09 -9.11
C GLY A 34 0.27 -14.27 -8.88
N GLY A 35 0.69 -13.46 -9.86
CA GLY A 35 1.92 -12.68 -9.79
C GLY A 35 1.85 -11.37 -9.00
N GLU A 36 0.66 -10.77 -8.87
CA GLU A 36 0.49 -9.47 -8.20
C GLU A 36 -0.16 -9.56 -6.81
N ALA A 37 -0.56 -10.75 -6.39
CA ALA A 37 -1.22 -10.99 -5.10
C ALA A 37 -0.40 -10.47 -3.90
N ASP A 38 0.91 -10.71 -3.88
CA ASP A 38 1.80 -10.20 -2.81
C ASP A 38 1.88 -8.66 -2.82
N ALA A 39 1.95 -8.04 -4.00
CA ALA A 39 2.01 -6.58 -4.13
C ALA A 39 0.70 -5.92 -3.66
N VAL A 40 -0.45 -6.50 -4.04
CA VAL A 40 -1.78 -6.05 -3.61
C VAL A 40 -1.92 -6.18 -2.09
N ALA A 41 -1.52 -7.32 -1.51
CA ALA A 41 -1.60 -7.55 -0.07
C ALA A 41 -0.76 -6.53 0.71
N ARG A 42 0.47 -6.25 0.26
CA ARG A 42 1.36 -5.26 0.89
C ARG A 42 0.76 -3.85 0.86
N ARG A 43 0.23 -3.43 -0.30
CA ARG A 43 -0.40 -2.10 -0.45
C ARG A 43 -1.65 -1.98 0.43
N LEU A 44 -2.47 -3.01 0.46
CA LEU A 44 -3.67 -3.06 1.30
C LEU A 44 -3.33 -2.91 2.78
N ILE A 45 -2.38 -3.72 3.28
CA ILE A 45 -1.94 -3.65 4.67
C ILE A 45 -1.37 -2.27 5.00
N SER A 46 -0.54 -1.72 4.11
CA SER A 46 0.05 -0.38 4.30
C SER A 46 -1.03 0.71 4.39
N ALA A 47 -2.03 0.69 3.51
CA ALA A 47 -3.12 1.66 3.49
C ALA A 47 -4.01 1.54 4.74
N TYR A 48 -4.28 0.32 5.19
CA TYR A 48 -5.00 0.11 6.44
C TYR A 48 -4.21 0.63 7.65
N GLN A 49 -2.90 0.39 7.69
CA GLN A 49 -2.06 0.87 8.79
C GLN A 49 -1.89 2.40 8.81
N SER A 50 -2.06 3.07 7.67
CA SER A 50 -2.09 4.54 7.61
C SER A 50 -3.43 5.15 8.06
N GLY A 51 -4.39 4.33 8.50
CA GLY A 51 -5.69 4.79 9.02
C GLY A 51 -6.83 4.75 8.01
N MET A 52 -6.61 4.27 6.78
CA MET A 52 -7.69 4.13 5.80
C MET A 52 -8.64 3.00 6.23
N ARG A 53 -9.94 3.29 6.26
CA ARG A 53 -11.00 2.34 6.64
C ARG A 53 -12.10 2.19 5.60
N ASP A 54 -12.13 3.08 4.62
CA ASP A 54 -13.09 3.01 3.52
C ASP A 54 -12.74 1.85 2.58
N ARG A 55 -13.74 0.99 2.33
CA ARG A 55 -13.55 -0.25 1.57
C ARG A 55 -13.13 0.01 0.13
N ASP A 56 -13.76 0.96 -0.53
CA ASP A 56 -13.57 1.19 -1.96
C ASP A 56 -12.25 1.93 -2.21
N LEU A 57 -11.86 2.86 -1.33
CA LEU A 57 -10.54 3.48 -1.35
C LEU A 57 -9.42 2.46 -1.09
N LEU A 58 -9.62 1.53 -0.15
CA LEU A 58 -8.64 0.46 0.09
C LEU A 58 -8.45 -0.42 -1.15
N ARG A 59 -9.55 -0.79 -1.84
CA ARG A 59 -9.48 -1.55 -3.10
C ARG A 59 -8.73 -0.79 -4.18
N LEU A 60 -9.10 0.48 -4.42
CA LEU A 60 -8.44 1.34 -5.41
C LEU A 60 -6.94 1.49 -5.12
N THR A 61 -6.57 1.68 -3.86
CA THR A 61 -5.18 1.81 -3.42
C THR A 61 -4.41 0.50 -3.57
N ALA A 62 -5.04 -0.64 -3.25
CA ALA A 62 -4.40 -1.95 -3.30
C ALA A 62 -4.14 -2.42 -4.75
N ILE A 63 -5.11 -2.27 -5.65
CA ILE A 63 -4.96 -2.58 -7.08
C ILE A 63 -3.92 -1.63 -7.71
N GLY A 64 -3.84 -0.40 -7.18
CA GLY A 64 -2.90 0.61 -7.62
C GLY A 64 -3.33 1.22 -8.94
N ASN A 65 -3.48 2.54 -8.94
CA ASN A 65 -3.39 3.29 -10.18
C ASN A 65 -2.01 2.98 -10.79
N ARG A 66 -1.97 2.34 -11.96
CA ARG A 66 -0.75 2.21 -12.80
C ARG A 66 -0.30 3.57 -13.39
N SER A 67 -0.59 4.66 -12.69
CA SER A 67 -0.35 6.03 -13.12
C SER A 67 0.28 6.79 -11.97
N GLY A 68 1.62 6.78 -11.92
CA GLY A 68 2.41 7.84 -11.31
C GLY A 68 2.39 7.95 -9.78
N ALA A 69 3.07 7.04 -9.08
CA ALA A 69 3.74 7.44 -7.84
C ALA A 69 5.05 8.15 -8.23
N SER A 70 4.93 9.39 -8.70
CA SER A 70 6.04 10.33 -8.73
C SER A 70 6.51 10.50 -7.29
N ARG A 71 7.66 9.90 -7.00
CA ARG A 71 8.48 10.21 -5.83
C ARG A 71 8.57 11.73 -5.72
N PRO A 72 8.11 12.39 -4.64
CA PRO A 72 8.53 13.76 -4.40
C PRO A 72 10.05 13.67 -4.16
N GLN A 73 10.84 14.07 -5.16
CA GLN A 73 12.22 14.46 -4.89
C GLN A 73 12.12 15.63 -3.93
N ALA A 74 12.64 15.46 -2.72
CA ALA A 74 12.89 16.57 -1.83
C ALA A 74 13.86 17.51 -2.58
N THR A 75 13.31 18.60 -3.12
CA THR A 75 14.10 19.71 -3.65
C THR A 75 14.82 20.32 -2.46
N GLU A 76 16.11 20.04 -2.37
CA GLU A 76 17.04 20.71 -1.47
C GLU A 76 17.19 22.15 -1.95
N VAL A 77 16.37 23.06 -1.43
CA VAL A 77 16.59 24.51 -1.55
C VAL A 77 17.63 24.89 -0.51
N GLY A 78 18.88 25.00 -0.94
CA GLY A 78 19.98 25.53 -0.13
C GLY A 78 20.77 26.53 -0.96
N ALA A 79 20.31 27.79 -0.92
CA ALA A 79 20.96 28.93 -1.52
C ALA A 79 22.35 29.14 -0.93
N ASP A 80 23.34 29.35 -1.80
CA ASP A 80 24.55 30.08 -1.42
C ASP A 80 24.78 31.18 -2.46
N ALA A 81 24.50 32.39 -2.03
CA ALA A 81 24.81 33.63 -2.68
C ALA A 81 25.69 34.41 -1.70
N ALA A 82 27.00 34.42 -1.92
CA ALA A 82 27.93 35.47 -1.52
C ALA A 82 29.29 35.24 -2.18
#